data_AF-A0A2E4FIW3-F1
#
_entry.id   AF-A0A2E4FIW3-F1
#
_cell.length_a   1.000
_cell.length_b   1.000
_cell.length_c   1.000
_cell.angle_alpha   90.00
_cell.angle_beta   90.00
_cell.angle_gamma   90.00
#
_symmetry.space_group_name_H-M   'P 1'
#
loop_
_entity.id
_entity.type
_entity.pdbx_description
1 polymer ?
#
loop_
_entity_poly.entity_id
_entity_poly.type
_entity_poly.pdbx_seq_one_letter_code
_entity_poly.pdbx_strand_id
1 'polypeptide(L)' 'MRDELNQLVDEMVAKGIRYDDARQEFERRFISRALARSEGKVGRAAKMIGLHRNTLSRKVTEYRLKRTG' A
#
# COMPACT_ATOMS: atom_id res chain seq x y z
N MET A 1 -1.57 7.18 16.70
CA MET A 1 -1.29 6.09 15.73
C MET A 1 -1.87 4.73 16.14
N ARG A 2 -1.53 4.16 17.31
CA ARG A 2 -2.06 2.84 17.70
C ARG A 2 -3.58 2.86 17.89
N ASP A 3 -4.11 3.92 18.50
CA ASP A 3 -5.54 4.05 18.75
C ASP A 3 -6.34 4.34 17.48
N GLU A 4 -5.84 5.22 16.61
CA GLU A 4 -6.44 5.48 15.28
C GLU A 4 -6.49 4.23 14.41
N LEU A 5 -5.44 3.39 14.45
CA LEU A 5 -5.39 2.15 13.69
C LEU A 5 -6.39 1.12 14.25
N ASN A 6 -6.47 1.00 15.58
CA ASN A 6 -7.44 0.11 16.22
C ASN A 6 -8.87 0.52 15.87
N GLN A 7 -9.19 1.81 15.97
CA GLN A 7 -10.51 2.33 15.61
C GLN A 7 -10.86 2.06 14.14
N LEU A 8 -9.91 2.23 13.22
CA LEU A 8 -10.11 1.88 11.81
C LEU A 8 -10.39 0.39 11.64
N VAL A 9 -9.61 -0.48 12.29
CA VAL A 9 -9.79 -1.94 12.20
C VAL A 9 -11.15 -2.36 12.76
N ASP A 10 -11.56 -1.82 13.91
CA ASP A 10 -12.86 -2.08 14.51
C ASP A 10 -14.01 -1.70 13.56
N GLU A 11 -13.90 -0.55 12.90
CA GLU A 11 -14.88 -0.11 11.90
C GLU A 11 -14.92 -1.03 10.67
N MET A 12 -13.75 -1.48 10.18
CA MET A 12 -13.67 -2.40 9.04
C MET A 12 -14.33 -3.75 9.37
N VAL A 13 -14.12 -4.27 10.58
CA VAL A 13 -14.76 -5.50 11.05
C VAL A 13 -16.26 -5.31 11.24
N ALA A 14 -16.69 -4.23 11.88
CA ALA A 14 -18.11 -3.92 12.11
C ALA A 14 -18.89 -3.78 10.79
N LYS A 15 -18.26 -3.26 9.74
CA LYS A 15 -18.83 -3.13 8.39
C LYS A 15 -18.75 -4.42 7.55
N GLY A 16 -18.18 -5.49 8.09
CA GLY A 16 -18.05 -6.78 7.38
C GLY A 16 -17.08 -6.74 6.20
N ILE A 17 -16.08 -5.84 6.22
CA ILE A 17 -15.06 -5.81 5.18
C ILE A 17 -14.24 -7.10 5.26
N ARG A 18 -14.11 -7.79 4.13
CA ARG A 18 -13.33 -9.02 4.07
C ARG A 18 -11.85 -8.71 4.22
N TYR A 19 -11.13 -9.62 4.88
CA TYR A 19 -9.70 -9.51 5.08
C TYR A 19 -8.92 -9.25 3.78
N ASP A 20 -9.27 -9.95 2.69
CA ASP A 20 -8.57 -9.77 1.42
C ASP A 20 -8.81 -8.40 0.78
N ASP A 21 -10.01 -7.84 0.94
CA ASP A 21 -10.33 -6.50 0.45
C ASP A 21 -9.58 -5.43 1.26
N ALA A 22 -9.61 -5.58 2.60
CA ALA A 22 -8.87 -4.73 3.53
C ALA A 22 -7.37 -4.71 3.21
N ARG A 23 -6.78 -5.91 3.07
CA ARG A 23 -5.36 -6.10 2.79
C ARG A 23 -4.98 -5.49 1.44
N GLN A 24 -5.75 -5.75 0.38
CA GLN A 24 -5.49 -5.21 -0.95
C GLN A 24 -5.58 -3.69 -0.98
N GLU A 25 -6.60 -3.10 -0.35
CA GLU A 25 -6.78 -1.66 -0.38
C GLU A 25 -5.72 -0.94 0.46
N PHE A 26 -5.35 -1.47 1.62
CA PHE A 26 -4.22 -0.98 2.39
C PHE A 26 -2.93 -1.04 1.57
N GLU A 27 -2.62 -2.21 1.00
CA GLU A 27 -1.39 -2.44 0.26
C GLU A 27 -1.27 -1.53 -0.97
N ARG A 28 -2.36 -1.40 -1.74
CA ARG A 28 -2.45 -0.49 -2.89
C ARG A 28 -2.20 0.96 -2.47
N ARG A 29 -2.85 1.43 -1.41
CA ARG A 29 -2.71 2.80 -0.90
C ARG A 29 -1.32 3.08 -0.35
N PHE A 30 -0.72 2.13 0.34
CA PHE A 30 0.61 2.25 0.93
C PHE A 30 1.69 2.35 -0.15
N ILE A 31 1.64 1.44 -1.13
CA ILE A 31 2.57 1.43 -2.27
C ILE A 31 2.42 2.69 -3.13
N SER A 32 1.19 3.12 -3.41
CA SER A 32 0.93 4.34 -4.17
C SER A 32 1.56 5.58 -3.52
N ARG A 33 1.42 5.73 -2.20
CA ARG A 33 2.06 6.83 -1.45
C ARG A 33 3.58 6.74 -1.45
N ALA A 34 4.14 5.53 -1.34
CA ALA A 34 5.59 5.33 -1.42
C ALA A 34 6.16 5.69 -2.81
N LEU A 35 5.44 5.33 -3.88
CA LEU A 35 5.78 5.73 -5.25
C LEU A 35 5.72 7.24 -5.43
N ALA A 36 4.66 7.90 -4.96
CA ALA A 36 4.51 9.34 -5.07
C ALA A 36 5.66 10.08 -4.36
N ARG A 37 6.02 9.67 -3.14
CA ARG A 37 7.18 10.21 -2.40
C ARG A 37 8.53 9.91 -3.06
N SER A 38 8.58 8.93 -3.96
CA SER A 38 9.78 8.53 -4.67
C SER A 38 9.85 9.04 -6.10
N GLU A 39 8.95 9.95 -6.51
CA GLU A 39 8.84 10.45 -7.90
C GLU A 39 8.67 9.29 -8.90
N GLY A 40 7.84 8.30 -8.55
CA GLY A 40 7.60 7.12 -9.38
C GLY A 40 8.77 6.12 -9.45
N LYS A 41 9.91 6.39 -8.81
CA LYS A 41 11.09 5.52 -8.83
C LYS A 41 10.89 4.30 -7.93
N VAL A 42 10.56 3.15 -8.54
CA VAL A 42 10.31 1.87 -7.84
C VAL A 42 11.45 1.46 -6.93
N GLY A 43 12.71 1.59 -7.36
CA GLY A 43 13.86 1.22 -6.53
C GLY A 43 13.99 2.07 -5.26
N ARG A 44 13.67 3.36 -5.34
CA ARG A 44 13.67 4.28 -4.19
C ARG A 44 12.48 4.00 -3.27
N ALA A 45 11.29 3.80 -3.85
CA ALA A 45 10.09 3.44 -3.10
C ALA A 45 10.28 2.12 -2.34
N ALA A 46 10.88 1.11 -2.98
CA ALA A 46 11.15 -0.19 -2.39
C ALA A 46 12.06 -0.07 -1.16
N LYS A 47 13.16 0.68 -1.28
CA LYS A 47 14.05 1.00 -0.14
C LYS A 47 13.32 1.75 0.97
N MET A 48 12.47 2.72 0.63
CA MET A 48 11.72 3.55 1.59
C MET A 48 10.78 2.72 2.47
N ILE A 49 10.10 1.72 1.91
CA ILE A 49 9.14 0.88 2.64
C ILE A 49 9.68 -0.50 3.03
N GLY A 50 10.98 -0.73 2.86
CA GLY A 50 11.64 -1.98 3.24
C GLY A 50 11.24 -3.20 2.40
N LEU A 51 10.72 -3.01 1.19
CA LEU A 51 10.40 -4.10 0.28
C LEU A 51 11.53 -4.35 -0.72
N HIS A 52 11.69 -5.61 -1.11
CA HIS A 52 12.56 -5.93 -2.24
C HIS A 52 11.97 -5.32 -3.53
N ARG A 53 12.83 -4.76 -4.39
CA ARG A 53 12.41 -4.05 -5.60
C ARG A 53 11.53 -4.89 -6.53
N ASN A 54 11.81 -6.20 -6.63
CA ASN A 54 11.06 -7.11 -7.51
C ASN A 54 9.63 -7.30 -6.97
N THR A 55 9.49 -7.44 -5.65
CA THR A 55 8.20 -7.53 -4.98
C THR A 55 7.39 -6.27 -5.21
N LEU A 56 8.01 -5.09 -5.03
CA LEU A 56 7.33 -3.83 -5.28
C LEU A 56 6.93 -3.71 -6.76
N SER A 57 7.83 -4.02 -7.69
CA SER A 57 7.54 -3.97 -9.13
C SER A 57 6.36 -4.84 -9.52
N ARG A 58 6.28 -6.08 -8.99
CA ARG A 58 5.15 -6.99 -9.23
C ARG A 58 3.85 -6.37 -8.73
N LYS A 59 3.84 -5.83 -7.51
CA LYS A 59 2.65 -5.20 -6.90
C LYS A 59 2.21 -3.94 -7.63
N VAL A 60 3.15 -3.14 -8.13
CA VAL A 60 2.83 -1.95 -8.95
C VAL A 60 2.08 -2.34 -10.23
N THR A 61 2.50 -3.43 -10.88
CA THR A 61 1.79 -3.97 -12.05
C THR A 61 0.44 -4.58 -11.66
N GLU A 62 0.39 -5.40 -10.61
CA GLU A 62 -0.83 -6.05 -10.09
C GLU A 62 -1.93 -5.01 -9.78
N TYR A 63 -1.56 -3.91 -9.14
CA TYR A 63 -2.47 -2.82 -8.80
C TYR A 63 -2.63 -1.75 -9.89
N ARG A 64 -2.01 -1.93 -11.06
CA ARG A 64 -2.03 -0.97 -12.18
C ARG A 64 -1.72 0.47 -11.75
N LEU A 65 -0.76 0.63 -10.83
CA LEU A 65 -0.41 1.94 -10.29
C LEU A 65 0.37 2.76 -11.32
N LYS A 66 -0.09 3.99 -11.59
CA LYS A 66 0.61 4.91 -12.48
C LYS A 66 1.91 5.36 -11.83
N ARG A 67 3.00 5.30 -12.59
CA ARG A 67 4.26 5.95 -12.21
C ARG A 67 4.06 7.44 -12.53
N THR A 68 3.85 8.26 -11.50
CA THR A 68 3.90 9.71 -11.67
C THR A 68 5.37 10.08 -11.90
N GLY A 69 5.65 10.51 -13.13
CA GLY A 69 6.89 11.16 -13.55
C GLY A 69 6.55 12.54 -14.05
#